data_AF-A0A4Y2ISU4-F1
#
_entry.id   AF-A0A4Y2ISU4-F1
#
_cell.length_a   1.000
_cell.length_b   1.000
_cell.length_c   1.000
_cell.angle_alpha   90.00
_cell.angle_beta   90.00
_cell.angle_gamma   90.00
#
_symmetry.space_group_name_H-M   'P 1'
#
loop_
_entity.id
_entity.type
_entity.pdbx_description
1 polymer ?
#
loop_
_entity_poly.entity_id
_entity_poly.type
_entity_poly.pdbx_seq_one_letter_code
_entity_poly.pdbx_strand_id
1 'polypeptide(L)'
;MYSDNAKTFKKSNRELEEISKILLHDNFHDFICNQKITWKFIVEHGAWWGGFYERLVKSVKECLKKVLGRALLFFEELSTILTEVEAVLNSRPLTYVYNDLREPLPLQPVQFLNFARSDSTLPINFREIIAAGSSRPSLIKRKKYQDLLVKQLWSKWKKQYIMDL
;
A
#
# COMPACT_ATOMS: atom_id res chain seq x y z
N MET A 1 -9.49 5.85 8.35
CA MET A 1 -8.95 6.74 7.30
C MET A 1 -8.53 8.06 7.93
N TYR A 2 -7.42 8.66 7.51
CA TYR A 2 -6.97 9.99 7.97
C TYR A 2 -6.95 10.98 6.80
N SER A 3 -7.34 12.23 7.04
CA SER A 3 -7.25 13.32 6.06
C SER A 3 -6.87 14.64 6.72
N ASP A 4 -6.43 15.60 5.90
CA ASP A 4 -6.26 16.97 6.34
C ASP A 4 -7.61 17.69 6.55
N ASN A 5 -7.55 18.89 7.13
CA ASN A 5 -8.74 19.68 7.47
C ASN A 5 -9.29 20.50 6.29
N ALA A 6 -8.92 20.20 5.04
CA ALA A 6 -9.44 20.89 3.87
C ALA A 6 -10.97 20.82 3.83
N LYS A 7 -11.59 21.93 3.41
CA LYS A 7 -13.04 22.08 3.37
C LYS A 7 -13.71 21.01 2.51
N THR A 8 -13.05 20.57 1.44
CA THR A 8 -13.48 19.46 0.58
C THR A 8 -13.60 18.16 1.36
N PHE A 9 -12.59 17.74 2.13
CA PHE A 9 -12.68 16.51 2.94
C PHE A 9 -13.72 16.64 4.06
N LYS A 10 -13.82 17.79 4.74
CA LYS A 10 -14.85 18.03 5.75
C LYS A 10 -16.27 18.02 5.16
N LYS A 11 -16.44 18.41 3.89
CA LYS A 11 -17.72 18.33 3.18
C LYS A 11 -18.03 16.89 2.77
N SER A 12 -17.07 16.19 2.16
CA SER A 12 -17.23 14.78 1.78
C SER A 12 -17.54 13.88 2.98
N ASN A 13 -16.93 14.11 4.15
CA ASN A 13 -17.28 13.37 5.36
C ASN A 13 -18.76 13.56 5.74
N ARG A 14 -19.27 14.79 5.67
CA ARG A 14 -20.69 15.08 5.95
C ARG A 14 -21.62 14.43 4.92
N GLU A 15 -21.29 14.51 3.63
CA GLU A 15 -22.06 13.87 2.56
C GLU A 15 -22.08 12.35 2.72
N LEU A 16 -20.95 11.72 3.08
CA LEU A 16 -20.91 10.28 3.34
C LEU A 16 -21.73 9.88 4.58
N GLU A 17 -21.74 10.71 5.63
CA GLU A 17 -22.60 10.49 6.80
C GLU A 17 -24.09 10.60 6.44
N GLU A 18 -24.47 11.55 5.59
CA GLU A 18 -25.84 11.70 5.07
C GLU A 18 -26.25 10.54 4.17
N ILE A 19 -25.40 10.16 3.22
CA ILE A 19 -25.61 9.00 2.35
C ILE A 19 -25.72 7.72 3.18
N SER A 20 -24.84 7.55 4.18
CA SER A 20 -24.92 6.41 5.09
C SER A 20 -26.26 6.38 5.80
N LYS A 21 -26.80 7.53 6.26
CA LYS A 21 -28.12 7.61 6.90
C LYS A 21 -29.26 7.22 5.97
N ILE A 22 -29.18 7.58 4.69
CA ILE A 22 -30.18 7.21 3.67
C ILE A 22 -30.10 5.72 3.36
N LEU A 23 -28.89 5.18 3.29
CA LEU A 23 -28.63 3.77 2.96
C LEU A 23 -28.72 2.82 4.18
N LEU A 24 -29.11 3.34 5.37
CA LEU A 24 -29.46 2.56 6.57
C LEU A 24 -30.72 1.69 6.39
N HIS A 25 -31.29 1.61 5.19
CA HIS A 25 -32.21 0.54 4.82
C HIS A 25 -31.41 -0.77 4.58
N ASP A 26 -30.96 -1.33 5.69
CA ASP A 26 -30.46 -2.69 5.98
C ASP A 26 -29.19 -3.24 5.31
N ASN A 27 -28.69 -2.76 4.16
CA ASN A 27 -27.56 -3.46 3.49
C ASN A 27 -26.23 -2.67 3.37
N PHE A 28 -26.26 -1.34 3.36
CA PHE A 28 -25.04 -0.54 3.12
C PHE A 28 -24.27 -0.24 4.41
N HIS A 29 -25.00 -0.07 5.53
CA HIS A 29 -24.38 0.20 6.82
C HIS A 29 -23.45 -0.95 7.20
N ASP A 30 -23.88 -2.19 7.00
CA ASP A 30 -23.08 -3.38 7.25
C ASP A 30 -21.81 -3.43 6.38
N PHE A 31 -21.81 -2.96 5.13
CA PHE A 31 -20.58 -2.94 4.32
C PHE A 31 -19.52 -2.00 4.91
N ILE A 32 -19.90 -0.77 5.31
CA ILE A 32 -18.96 0.20 5.89
C ILE A 32 -18.64 -0.10 7.37
N CYS A 33 -19.63 -0.54 8.15
CA CYS A 33 -19.46 -0.91 9.56
C CYS A 33 -18.76 -2.25 9.76
N ASN A 34 -19.00 -3.26 8.92
CA ASN A 34 -18.22 -4.51 8.97
C ASN A 34 -16.75 -4.28 8.62
N GLN A 35 -16.44 -3.25 7.83
CA GLN A 35 -15.05 -2.81 7.55
C GLN A 35 -14.50 -1.78 8.56
N LYS A 36 -15.28 -1.34 9.55
CA LYS A 36 -14.89 -0.40 10.63
C LYS A 36 -14.06 0.81 10.17
N ILE A 37 -14.36 1.38 9.00
CA ILE A 37 -13.56 2.50 8.47
C ILE A 37 -13.99 3.79 9.17
N THR A 38 -13.32 4.16 10.26
CA THR A 38 -13.51 5.46 10.92
C THR A 38 -12.70 6.55 10.22
N TRP A 39 -13.36 7.62 9.74
CA TRP A 39 -12.67 8.81 9.23
C TRP A 39 -12.21 9.69 10.41
N LYS A 40 -10.92 10.04 10.44
CA LYS A 40 -10.29 10.93 11.41
C LYS A 40 -9.60 12.08 10.68
N PHE A 41 -9.59 13.26 11.30
CA PHE A 41 -8.85 14.42 10.81
C PHE A 41 -7.57 14.60 11.63
N ILE A 42 -6.48 15.00 10.96
CA ILE A 42 -5.23 15.34 11.66
C ILE A 42 -5.42 16.62 12.50
N VAL A 43 -4.51 16.86 13.44
CA VAL A 43 -4.53 18.07 14.28
C VAL A 43 -4.50 19.33 13.40
N GLU A 44 -5.38 20.29 13.70
CA GLU A 44 -5.39 21.58 13.01
C GLU A 44 -4.04 22.29 13.18
N HIS A 45 -3.48 22.83 12.09
CA HIS A 45 -2.13 23.41 12.01
C HIS A 45 -0.95 22.46 12.27
N GLY A 46 -1.19 21.15 12.41
CA GLY A 46 -0.15 20.13 12.53
C GLY A 46 0.49 19.75 11.18
N ALA A 47 1.17 20.69 10.52
CA ALA A 47 1.71 20.51 9.16
C ALA A 47 2.58 19.24 8.99
N TRP A 48 3.28 18.80 10.04
CA TRP A 48 4.10 17.58 9.99
C TRP A 48 3.31 16.28 9.85
N TRP A 49 2.03 16.25 10.27
CA TRP A 49 1.17 15.07 10.16
C TRP A 49 0.84 14.72 8.70
N GLY A 50 0.75 15.73 7.82
CA GLY A 50 0.48 15.56 6.39
C GLY A 50 1.73 15.36 5.54
N GLY A 51 2.90 15.72 6.06
CA GLY A 51 4.12 15.87 5.26
C GLY A 51 4.57 14.61 4.50
N PHE A 52 4.25 13.41 4.99
CA PHE A 52 4.60 12.19 4.26
C PHE A 52 3.72 11.94 3.03
N TYR A 53 2.41 12.20 3.12
CA TYR A 53 1.51 12.10 1.96
C TYR A 53 1.84 13.20 0.95
N GLU A 54 2.19 14.40 1.42
CA GLU A 54 2.63 15.51 0.55
C GLU A 54 3.90 15.17 -0.23
N ARG A 55 4.90 14.56 0.44
CA ARG A 55 6.11 14.07 -0.25
C ARG A 55 5.78 12.99 -1.28
N LEU A 56 4.86 12.07 -0.95
CA LEU A 56 4.43 11.04 -1.90
C LEU A 56 3.72 11.64 -3.13
N VAL A 57 2.79 12.59 -2.90
CA VAL A 57 2.10 13.32 -3.97
C VAL A 57 3.10 14.10 -4.83
N LYS A 58 4.13 14.69 -4.22
CA LYS A 58 5.23 15.34 -4.95
C LYS A 58 5.95 14.35 -5.86
N SER A 59 6.33 13.16 -5.38
CA SER A 59 6.99 12.13 -6.20
C SER A 59 6.14 11.71 -7.40
N VAL A 60 4.83 11.51 -7.20
CA VAL A 60 3.88 11.19 -8.30
C VAL A 60 3.88 12.31 -9.34
N LYS A 61 3.71 13.57 -8.90
CA LYS A 61 3.67 14.74 -9.79
C LYS A 61 4.98 14.92 -10.55
N GLU A 62 6.12 14.68 -9.91
CA GLU A 62 7.43 14.77 -10.56
C GLU A 62 7.61 13.70 -11.65
N CYS A 63 7.21 12.45 -11.38
CA CYS A 63 7.19 11.39 -12.39
C CYS A 63 6.30 11.76 -13.57
N LEU A 64 5.06 12.19 -13.30
CA LEU A 64 4.12 12.62 -14.35
C LEU A 64 4.68 13.79 -15.16
N LYS A 65 5.25 14.81 -14.51
CA LYS A 65 5.81 15.97 -15.21
C LYS A 65 6.97 15.59 -16.15
N LYS A 66 7.81 14.63 -15.73
CA LYS A 66 8.93 14.12 -16.54
C LYS A 66 8.46 13.30 -17.74
N VAL A 67 7.40 12.50 -17.57
CA VAL A 67 6.86 11.62 -18.62
C VAL A 67 5.98 12.38 -19.61
N LEU A 68 5.07 13.23 -19.10
CA LEU A 68 4.03 13.86 -19.91
C LEU A 68 4.49 15.10 -20.65
N GLY A 69 5.41 15.89 -20.09
CA GLY A 69 5.86 17.14 -20.72
C GLY A 69 4.68 18.06 -21.09
N ARG A 70 4.40 18.19 -22.40
CA ARG A 70 3.28 18.98 -22.97
C ARG A 70 2.20 18.13 -23.64
N ALA A 71 2.17 16.82 -23.39
CA ALA A 71 1.19 15.93 -23.98
C ALA A 71 -0.23 16.27 -23.53
N LEU A 72 -1.19 16.17 -24.45
CA LEU A 72 -2.62 16.18 -24.19
C LEU A 72 -3.08 14.73 -24.22
N LEU A 73 -3.71 14.28 -23.14
CA LEU A 73 -4.10 12.90 -22.97
C LEU A 73 -5.60 12.79 -22.70
N PHE A 74 -6.19 11.72 -23.22
CA PHE A 74 -7.50 11.27 -22.79
C PHE A 74 -7.43 10.65 -21.39
N PHE A 75 -8.59 10.48 -20.77
CA PHE A 75 -8.69 9.98 -19.41
C PHE A 75 -8.06 8.58 -19.27
N GLU A 76 -8.31 7.71 -20.24
CA GLU A 76 -7.81 6.34 -20.28
C GLU A 76 -6.28 6.31 -20.36
N GLU A 77 -5.69 7.15 -21.21
CA GLU A 77 -4.24 7.24 -21.38
C GLU A 77 -3.57 7.76 -20.10
N LEU A 78 -4.15 8.79 -19.47
CA LEU A 78 -3.66 9.30 -18.19
C LEU A 78 -3.76 8.24 -17.09
N SER A 79 -4.86 7.49 -17.05
CA SER A 79 -5.07 6.41 -16.08
C SER A 79 -4.02 5.31 -16.22
N THR A 80 -3.73 4.88 -17.46
CA THR A 80 -2.65 3.92 -17.75
C THR A 80 -1.29 4.44 -17.29
N ILE A 81 -0.94 5.68 -17.64
CA ILE A 81 0.34 6.28 -17.25
C ILE A 81 0.45 6.41 -15.72
N LEU A 82 -0.63 6.79 -15.05
CA LEU A 82 -0.66 6.88 -13.59
C LEU A 82 -0.44 5.51 -12.93
N THR A 83 -1.00 4.45 -13.51
CA THR A 83 -0.80 3.05 -13.06
C THR A 83 0.67 2.63 -13.20
N GLU A 84 1.32 2.98 -14.31
CA GLU A 84 2.76 2.72 -14.49
C GLU A 84 3.61 3.52 -13.50
N VAL A 85 3.27 4.79 -13.27
CA VAL A 85 3.94 5.63 -12.25
C VAL A 85 3.77 5.03 -10.85
N GLU A 86 2.59 4.51 -10.52
CA GLU A 86 2.34 3.79 -9.27
C GLU A 86 3.26 2.57 -9.15
N ALA A 87 3.32 1.73 -10.19
CA ALA A 87 4.16 0.52 -10.21
C ALA A 87 5.65 0.86 -9.99
N VAL A 88 6.15 1.90 -10.65
CA VAL A 88 7.53 2.39 -10.48
C VAL A 88 7.76 2.90 -9.06
N LEU A 89 6.87 3.74 -8.53
CA LEU A 89 7.00 4.28 -7.18
C LEU A 89 6.93 3.19 -6.12
N ASN A 90 6.11 2.15 -6.32
CA ASN A 90 5.99 1.03 -5.40
C ASN A 90 7.17 0.03 -5.52
N SER A 91 7.88 0.02 -6.64
CA SER A 91 9.07 -0.82 -6.87
C SER A 91 10.39 -0.12 -6.53
N ARG A 92 10.35 1.14 -6.08
CA ARG A 92 11.56 1.91 -5.77
C ARG A 92 12.32 1.31 -4.58
N PRO A 93 13.67 1.27 -4.60
CA PRO A 93 14.45 0.83 -3.45
C PRO A 93 14.28 1.78 -2.25
N LEU A 94 14.01 1.23 -1.07
CA LEU A 94 14.04 1.91 0.23
C LEU A 94 15.37 1.72 0.96
N THR A 95 16.12 0.68 0.59
CA THR A 95 17.46 0.38 1.10
C THR A 95 18.45 0.36 -0.04
N TYR A 96 19.74 0.29 0.31
CA TYR A 96 20.85 0.24 -0.64
C TYR A 96 20.65 -0.87 -1.70
N VAL A 97 21.01 -0.54 -2.94
CA VAL A 97 21.06 -1.48 -4.06
C VAL A 97 22.50 -1.96 -4.19
N TYR A 98 22.69 -3.23 -3.90
CA TYR A 98 23.98 -3.90 -3.93
C TYR A 98 24.34 -4.35 -5.36
N ASN A 99 25.64 -4.37 -5.67
CA ASN A 99 26.16 -4.80 -6.98
C ASN A 99 26.49 -6.31 -7.03
N ASP A 100 26.50 -7.01 -5.90
CA ASP A 100 26.74 -8.45 -5.83
C ASP A 100 25.42 -9.24 -5.84
N LEU A 101 25.37 -10.31 -6.65
CA LEU A 101 24.23 -11.23 -6.73
C LEU A 101 24.02 -12.05 -5.44
N ARG A 102 25.02 -12.11 -4.57
CA ARG A 102 24.93 -12.76 -3.25
C ARG A 102 24.34 -11.85 -2.18
N GLU A 103 24.31 -10.55 -2.45
CA GLU A 103 23.78 -9.56 -1.54
C GLU A 103 22.24 -9.50 -1.65
N PRO A 104 21.58 -9.09 -0.56
CA PRO A 104 20.13 -9.10 -0.53
C PRO A 104 19.52 -8.05 -1.45
N LEU A 105 18.42 -8.40 -2.09
CA LEU A 105 17.59 -7.45 -2.83
C LEU A 105 17.16 -6.29 -1.93
N PRO A 106 17.06 -5.06 -2.47
CA PRO A 106 16.62 -3.90 -1.71
C PRO A 106 15.17 -4.07 -1.24
N LEU A 107 14.85 -3.48 -0.08
CA LEU A 107 13.47 -3.36 0.37
C LEU A 107 12.72 -2.40 -0.55
N GLN A 108 11.47 -2.72 -0.89
CA GLN A 108 10.62 -1.90 -1.77
C GLN A 108 9.22 -1.72 -1.14
N PRO A 109 8.53 -0.57 -1.34
CA PRO A 109 7.19 -0.35 -0.78
C PRO A 109 6.19 -1.46 -1.11
N VAL A 110 6.20 -1.98 -2.33
CA VAL A 110 5.28 -3.03 -2.81
C VAL A 110 5.34 -4.30 -1.96
N GLN A 111 6.52 -4.60 -1.39
CA GLN A 111 6.69 -5.75 -0.52
C GLN A 111 5.75 -5.61 0.68
N PHE A 112 5.68 -4.44 1.31
CA PHE A 112 4.83 -4.19 2.48
C PHE A 112 3.34 -4.18 2.16
N LEU A 113 2.94 -3.62 1.00
CA LEU A 113 1.54 -3.62 0.57
C LEU A 113 1.00 -5.04 0.37
N ASN A 114 1.84 -5.94 -0.15
CA ASN A 114 1.48 -7.34 -0.39
C ASN A 114 1.49 -8.20 0.88
N PHE A 115 2.15 -7.76 1.97
CA PHE A 115 2.18 -8.48 3.25
C PHE A 115 1.02 -8.12 4.20
N ALA A 116 0.36 -6.97 4.02
CA ALA A 116 -0.70 -6.49 4.92
C ALA A 116 -2.07 -7.18 4.76
N ARG A 117 -2.18 -8.19 3.88
CA ARG A 117 -3.38 -9.05 3.82
C ARG A 117 -3.36 -10.03 5.00
N SER A 118 -3.82 -9.56 6.16
CA SER A 118 -4.07 -10.39 7.35
C SER A 118 -5.28 -11.32 7.16
N ASP A 119 -6.13 -11.03 6.18
CA ASP A 119 -7.23 -11.90 5.76
C ASP A 119 -7.18 -12.10 4.26
N SER A 120 -7.61 -13.28 3.81
CA SER A 120 -7.63 -13.78 2.44
C SER A 120 -6.28 -14.12 1.79
N THR A 121 -6.04 -15.43 1.84
CA THR A 121 -5.16 -16.25 1.00
C THR A 121 -3.66 -15.99 1.13
N LEU A 122 -2.94 -17.07 1.41
CA LEU A 122 -1.52 -17.21 1.11
C LEU A 122 -1.24 -16.49 -0.23
N PRO A 123 -0.11 -15.77 -0.39
CA PRO A 123 0.18 -15.03 -1.62
C PRO A 123 -0.18 -15.91 -2.80
N ILE A 124 -0.90 -15.41 -3.81
CA ILE A 124 -1.55 -16.21 -4.88
C ILE A 124 -0.66 -17.37 -5.40
N ASN A 125 0.65 -17.17 -5.40
CA ASN A 125 1.71 -18.16 -5.65
C ASN A 125 1.79 -19.37 -4.68
N PHE A 126 1.19 -19.38 -3.49
CA PHE A 126 1.29 -20.53 -2.57
C PHE A 126 0.35 -21.65 -3.01
N ARG A 127 -0.83 -21.31 -3.55
CA ARG A 127 -1.73 -22.32 -4.13
C ARG A 127 -1.13 -22.93 -5.40
N GLU A 128 -0.44 -22.13 -6.20
CA GLU A 128 0.26 -22.62 -7.41
C GLU A 128 1.51 -23.45 -7.11
N ILE A 129 2.15 -23.26 -5.94
CA ILE A 129 3.35 -24.04 -5.57
C ILE A 129 3.01 -25.31 -4.74
N ILE A 130 1.77 -25.47 -4.27
CA ILE A 130 1.31 -26.80 -3.85
C ILE A 130 1.05 -27.61 -5.12
N ALA A 131 2.11 -28.21 -5.65
CA ALA A 131 1.96 -29.26 -6.65
C ALA A 131 0.96 -30.29 -6.11
N ALA A 132 -0.03 -30.66 -6.91
CA ALA A 132 -0.97 -31.73 -6.58
C ALA A 132 -0.15 -32.97 -6.17
N GLY A 133 -0.24 -33.36 -4.89
CA GLY A 133 0.59 -34.42 -4.30
C GLY A 133 1.62 -33.98 -3.23
N SER A 134 1.65 -32.70 -2.83
CA SER A 134 2.54 -32.25 -1.74
C SER A 134 2.19 -32.90 -0.39
N SER A 135 3.18 -33.55 0.25
CA SER A 135 3.00 -34.19 1.55
C SER A 135 2.93 -33.18 2.71
N ARG A 136 2.19 -33.52 3.78
CA ARG A 136 2.09 -32.67 4.99
C ARG A 136 3.45 -32.20 5.54
N PRO A 137 4.51 -33.04 5.64
CA PRO A 137 5.82 -32.60 6.12
C PRO A 137 6.50 -31.56 5.21
N SER A 138 6.35 -31.67 3.88
CA SER A 138 6.95 -30.72 2.95
C SER A 138 6.29 -29.34 3.05
N LEU A 139 4.96 -29.32 3.21
CA LEU A 139 4.19 -28.10 3.44
C LEU A 139 4.59 -27.42 4.76
N ILE A 140 4.76 -28.18 5.85
CA ILE A 140 5.22 -27.65 7.14
C ILE A 140 6.63 -27.05 7.02
N LYS A 141 7.56 -27.74 6.36
CA LYS A 141 8.93 -27.25 6.13
C LYS A 141 8.92 -25.93 5.34
N ARG A 142 8.09 -25.86 4.29
CA ARG A 142 7.95 -24.67 3.44
C ARG A 142 7.33 -23.50 4.19
N LYS A 143 6.31 -23.75 5.04
CA LYS A 143 5.73 -22.73 5.92
C LYS A 143 6.74 -22.18 6.92
N LYS A 144 7.51 -23.05 7.58
CA LYS A 144 8.60 -22.64 8.50
C LYS A 144 9.65 -21.78 7.80
N TYR A 145 10.02 -22.13 6.56
CA TYR A 145 10.96 -21.35 5.77
C TYR A 145 10.39 -19.96 5.41
N GLN A 146 9.11 -19.87 5.04
CA GLN A 146 8.46 -18.57 4.83
C GLN A 146 8.44 -17.72 6.10
N ASP A 147 8.11 -18.31 7.24
CA ASP A 147 8.09 -17.59 8.52
C ASP A 147 9.48 -17.06 8.87
N LEU A 148 10.55 -17.80 8.55
CA LEU A 148 11.93 -17.33 8.69
C LEU A 148 12.23 -16.13 7.80
N LEU A 149 11.85 -16.18 6.52
CA LEU A 149 12.07 -15.07 5.59
C LEU A 149 11.32 -13.81 6.00
N VAL A 150 10.07 -13.95 6.47
CA VAL A 150 9.28 -12.82 7.00
C VAL A 150 9.94 -12.23 8.24
N LYS A 151 10.45 -13.06 9.17
CA LYS A 151 11.22 -12.57 10.33
C LYS A 151 12.48 -11.81 9.91
N GLN A 152 13.21 -12.30 8.92
CA GLN A 152 14.40 -11.63 8.39
C GLN A 152 14.05 -10.28 7.75
N LEU A 153 12.96 -10.21 6.97
CA LEU A 153 12.46 -8.97 6.39
C LEU A 153 12.19 -7.92 7.47
N TRP A 154 11.41 -8.26 8.51
CA TRP A 154 11.11 -7.35 9.62
C TRP A 154 12.35 -6.92 10.40
N SER A 155 13.32 -7.83 10.57
CA SER A 155 14.59 -7.50 11.21
C SER A 155 15.37 -6.46 10.40
N LYS A 156 15.45 -6.64 9.08
CA LYS A 156 16.11 -5.67 8.17
C LYS A 156 15.40 -4.34 8.16
N TRP A 157 14.07 -4.35 8.03
CA TRP A 157 13.25 -3.12 8.08
C TRP A 157 13.53 -2.29 9.33
N LYS A 158 13.51 -2.94 10.50
CA LYS A 158 13.77 -2.25 11.77
C LYS A 158 15.20 -1.71 11.83
N LYS A 159 16.18 -2.48 11.38
CA LYS A 159 17.61 -2.14 11.53
C LYS A 159 18.17 -1.18 10.48
N GLN A 160 17.65 -1.23 9.25
CA GLN A 160 18.24 -0.55 8.08
C GLN A 160 17.34 0.55 7.50
N TYR A 161 16.14 0.76 8.06
CA TYR A 161 15.25 1.79 7.54
C TYR A 161 14.64 2.61 8.68
N ILE A 162 14.05 1.96 9.70
CA ILE A 162 13.50 2.71 10.84
C ILE A 162 14.61 3.46 11.61
N MET A 163 15.79 2.85 11.77
CA MET A 163 16.89 3.52 12.51
C MET A 163 17.55 4.64 11.70
N ASP A 164 17.33 4.70 10.38
CA ASP A 164 17.92 5.67 9.47
C ASP A 164 16.95 6.83 9.12
N LEU A 165 15.76 6.85 9.74
CA LEU A 165 14.68 7.85 9.60
C LEU A 165 14.70 8.86 10.76
#